data_AF-A0A8I1TZP7-F1
#
_entry.id   AF-A0A8I1TZP7-F1
#
_cell.length_a   1.000
_cell.length_b   1.000
_cell.length_c   1.000
_cell.angle_alpha   90.00
_cell.angle_beta   90.00
_cell.angle_gamma   90.00
#
_symmetry.space_group_name_H-M   'P 1'
#
loop_
_entity.id
_entity.type
_entity.pdbx_description
1 polymer ?
#
loop_
_entity_poly.entity_id
_entity_poly.type
_entity_poly.pdbx_seq_one_letter_code
_entity_poly.pdbx_strand_id
1 'polypeptide(L)' 'MPDAAAPVPLVEPVPLVEPVSPVEHTLPPLTALSHDVVATGAHVARRLFAVIDGAEPGAFLDSTPTLNPRGSTGPAPQR' A
#
# COMPACT_ATOMS: atom_id res chain seq x y z
N MET A 1 -17.29 7.85 -35.64
CA MET A 1 -16.20 8.49 -34.88
C MET A 1 -16.73 8.96 -33.53
N PRO A 2 -16.75 8.12 -32.49
CA PRO A 2 -16.67 8.59 -31.10
C PRO A 2 -15.46 7.94 -30.41
N ASP A 3 -14.84 8.42 -29.35
CA ASP A 3 -15.13 9.49 -28.39
C ASP A 3 -13.76 10.00 -27.92
N ALA A 4 -13.58 11.32 -27.82
CA ALA A 4 -12.34 11.90 -27.33
C ALA A 4 -12.30 11.68 -25.82
N ALA A 5 -11.47 10.73 -25.37
CA ALA A 5 -11.25 10.44 -23.96
C ALA A 5 -11.16 11.74 -23.15
N ALA A 6 -12.17 11.99 -22.33
CA ALA A 6 -12.16 13.09 -21.38
C ALA A 6 -10.88 12.97 -20.53
N PRO A 7 -10.15 14.08 -20.29
CA PRO A 7 -8.93 14.03 -19.51
C PRO A 7 -9.25 13.47 -18.12
N VAL A 8 -8.53 12.41 -17.74
CA VAL A 8 -8.61 11.84 -16.39
C VAL A 8 -8.35 12.98 -15.40
N PRO A 9 -9.28 13.29 -14.48
CA PRO A 9 -9.08 14.40 -13.56
C PRO A 9 -7.82 14.16 -12.74
N LEU A 10 -7.00 15.20 -12.60
CA LEU A 10 -5.86 15.20 -11.69
C LEU A 10 -6.40 14.87 -10.29
N VAL A 11 -6.06 13.69 -9.79
CA VAL A 11 -6.31 13.34 -8.39
C VAL A 11 -5.54 14.37 -7.57
N GLU A 12 -6.27 15.23 -6.87
CA GLU A 12 -5.68 16.19 -5.94
C GLU A 12 -4.71 15.45 -5.00
N PRO A 13 -3.50 15.98 -4.74
CA PRO A 13 -2.56 15.33 -3.87
C PRO A 13 -3.19 15.17 -2.48
N VAL A 14 -3.30 13.91 -2.03
CA VAL A 14 -3.71 13.61 -0.66
C VAL A 14 -2.74 14.34 0.27
N PRO A 15 -3.22 15.20 1.20
CA PRO A 15 -2.34 15.92 2.10
C PRO A 15 -1.49 14.92 2.88
N LEU A 16 -0.18 15.19 2.99
CA LEU A 16 0.75 14.43 3.84
C LEU A 16 0.40 14.70 5.31
N VAL A 17 -0.69 14.11 5.79
CA VAL A 17 -0.87 13.84 7.21
C VAL A 17 0.09 12.69 7.50
N GLU A 18 1.07 12.90 8.37
CA GLU A 18 1.89 11.81 8.90
C GLU A 18 0.93 10.68 9.34
N PRO A 19 0.94 9.51 8.67
CA PRO A 19 -0.01 8.46 9.00
C PRO A 19 0.37 7.91 10.37
N VAL A 20 -0.31 8.40 11.41
CA VAL A 20 -0.11 7.92 12.78
C VAL A 20 -0.52 6.45 12.83
N SER A 21 0.48 5.58 12.92
CA SER A 21 0.24 4.14 12.92
C SER A 21 -0.31 3.71 14.29
N PRO A 22 -1.48 3.03 14.37
CA PRO A 22 -2.04 2.58 15.63
C PRO A 22 -1.09 1.69 16.44
N VAL A 23 -0.22 0.93 15.75
CA VAL A 23 0.73 -0.01 16.36
C VAL A 23 1.80 0.69 17.20
N GLU A 24 2.03 1.99 17.00
CA GLU A 24 3.02 2.76 17.74
C GLU A 24 2.47 3.34 19.05
N HIS A 25 1.15 3.45 19.15
CA HIS A 25 0.46 4.12 20.26
C HIS A 25 -0.21 3.13 21.22
N THR A 26 0.28 1.89 21.23
CA THR A 26 -0.11 0.82 22.14
C THR A 26 0.94 0.65 23.24
N LEU A 27 0.56 0.06 24.37
CA LEU A 27 1.50 -0.25 25.46
C LEU A 27 1.44 -1.75 25.79
N PRO A 28 2.46 -2.56 25.37
CA PRO A 28 3.65 -2.17 24.60
C PRO A 28 3.35 -1.91 23.12
N PRO A 29 4.20 -1.14 22.40
CA PRO A 29 4.10 -0.97 20.95
C PRO A 29 4.15 -2.31 20.20
N LEU A 30 3.27 -2.48 19.21
CA LEU A 30 3.09 -3.75 18.50
C LEU A 30 4.12 -3.98 17.39
N THR A 31 4.75 -5.16 17.39
CA THR A 31 5.47 -5.70 16.24
C THR A 31 4.50 -5.95 15.11
N ALA A 32 4.83 -5.50 13.89
CA ALA A 32 3.95 -5.62 12.73
C ALA A 32 4.72 -5.87 11.44
N LEU A 33 4.06 -6.49 10.46
CA LEU A 33 4.46 -6.44 9.06
C LEU A 33 3.93 -5.14 8.45
N SER A 34 4.78 -4.37 7.82
CA SER A 34 4.40 -3.12 7.15
C SER A 34 4.54 -3.24 5.64
N HIS A 35 3.65 -2.55 4.93
CA HIS A 35 3.62 -2.51 3.48
C HIS A 35 3.37 -1.08 3.02
N ASP A 36 3.97 -0.69 1.90
CA ASP A 36 3.73 0.61 1.30
C ASP A 36 2.43 0.57 0.49
N VAL A 37 1.32 0.85 1.17
CA VAL A 37 -0.01 0.84 0.58
C VAL A 37 -0.18 1.92 -0.50
N VAL A 38 0.59 3.00 -0.43
CA VAL A 38 0.52 4.09 -1.42
C VAL A 38 1.22 3.66 -2.71
N ALA A 39 2.43 3.10 -2.61
CA ALA A 39 3.14 2.55 -3.76
C ALA A 39 2.35 1.43 -4.44
N THR A 40 1.72 0.57 -3.64
CA THR A 40 0.83 -0.51 -4.09
C THR A 40 -0.37 0.05 -4.85
N GLY A 41 -1.06 1.05 -4.27
CA GLY A 41 -2.18 1.71 -4.93
C GLY A 41 -1.78 2.33 -6.27
N ALA A 42 -0.62 2.98 -6.32
CA ALA A 42 -0.07 3.52 -7.56
C ALA A 42 0.27 2.42 -8.58
N HIS A 43 0.79 1.27 -8.13
CA HIS A 43 1.02 0.11 -8.98
C HIS A 43 -0.28 -0.41 -9.59
N VAL A 44 -1.29 -0.64 -8.75
CA VAL A 44 -2.63 -1.09 -9.17
C VAL A 44 -3.25 -0.12 -10.16
N ALA A 45 -3.23 1.18 -9.88
CA ALA A 45 -3.78 2.19 -10.78
C ALA A 45 -3.13 2.12 -12.17
N ARG A 46 -1.79 2.04 -12.24
CA ARG A 46 -1.06 1.88 -13.51
C ARG A 46 -1.48 0.61 -14.27
N ARG A 47 -1.68 -0.52 -13.58
CA ARG A 47 -2.12 -1.77 -14.23
C ARG A 47 -3.54 -1.68 -14.74
N LEU A 48 -4.45 -1.06 -13.98
CA LEU A 48 -5.84 -0.86 -14.41
C LEU A 48 -5.93 0.06 -15.62
N PHE A 49 -5.17 1.16 -15.65
CA PHE A 49 -5.11 2.03 -16.83
C PHE A 49 -4.57 1.30 -18.06
N ALA A 50 -3.53 0.47 -17.91
CA ALA A 50 -3.03 -0.33 -19.04
C ALA A 50 -4.10 -1.28 -19.60
N VAL A 51 -4.93 -1.90 -18.75
CA VAL A 51 -6.04 -2.76 -19.21
C VAL A 51 -7.12 -1.95 -19.93
N ILE A 52 -7.45 -0.75 -19.43
CA ILE A 52 -8.36 0.18 -20.12
C ILE A 52 -7.83 0.53 -21.51
N ASP A 53 -6.52 0.71 -21.65
CA ASP A 53 -5.83 0.96 -22.91
C ASP A 53 -5.69 -0.29 -23.81
N GLY A 54 -6.24 -1.44 -23.39
CA GLY A 54 -6.30 -2.67 -24.18
C GLY A 54 -5.20 -3.69 -23.90
N ALA A 55 -4.40 -3.53 -22.84
CA ALA A 55 -3.48 -4.57 -22.40
C ALA A 55 -4.23 -5.78 -21.82
N GLU A 56 -3.70 -6.99 -22.04
CA GLU A 56 -4.24 -8.20 -21.44
C GLU A 56 -4.11 -8.18 -19.91
N PRO A 57 -5.18 -8.53 -19.16
CA PRO A 57 -5.12 -8.66 -17.71
C PRO A 57 -4.12 -9.74 -17.26
N GLY A 58 -3.46 -9.50 -16.13
CA GLY A 58 -2.48 -10.43 -15.58
C GLY A 58 -2.30 -10.32 -14.08
N ALA A 59 -1.68 -11.34 -13.50
CA ALA A 59 -1.24 -11.31 -12.11
C ALA A 59 0.15 -10.65 -12.02
N PHE A 60 0.28 -9.68 -11.11
CA PHE A 60 1.52 -8.97 -10.88
C PHE A 60 1.91 -9.08 -9.41
N LEU A 61 3.20 -9.32 -9.15
CA LEU A 61 3.75 -9.27 -7.81
C LEU A 61 3.93 -7.81 -7.39
N ASP A 62 3.69 -7.56 -6.11
CA ASP A 62 4.08 -6.31 -5.44
C ASP A 62 5.23 -6.57 -4.45
N SER A 63 5.61 -5.53 -3.74
CA SER A 63 6.69 -5.48 -2.77
C SER A 63 6.45 -6.46 -1.62
N THR A 64 7.51 -7.13 -1.20
CA THR A 64 7.43 -8.00 -0.01
C THR A 64 7.30 -7.13 1.25
N PRO A 65 6.33 -7.40 2.15
CA PRO A 65 6.21 -6.68 3.41
C PRO A 65 7.46 -6.80 4.29
N THR A 66 7.76 -5.75 5.05
CA THR A 66 8.89 -5.73 6.00
C THR A 66 8.41 -5.99 7.42
N LEU A 67 9.16 -6.81 8.17
CA LEU A 67 8.90 -7.01 9.59
C LEU A 67 9.53 -5.89 10.40
N ASN A 68 8.73 -5.25 11.25
CA ASN A 68 9.14 -4.20 12.17
C ASN A 68 8.97 -4.69 13.62
N PRO A 69 10.01 -5.29 14.22
CA PRO A 69 9.99 -5.70 15.62
C PRO A 69 9.85 -4.49 16.57
N ARG A 70 8.99 -4.63 17.58
CA ARG A 70 8.77 -3.68 18.67
C ARG A 70 8.61 -4.42 20.01
N GLY A 71 8.09 -3.74 21.03
CA GLY A 71 8.01 -4.24 22.41
C GLY A 71 7.01 -5.40 22.64
N SER A 72 6.17 -5.73 21.67
CA SER A 72 5.16 -6.79 21.85
C SER A 72 5.64 -8.21 21.48
N THR A 73 6.89 -8.38 21.05
CA THR A 73 7.47 -9.69 20.74
C THR A 73 8.77 -9.91 21.50
N GLY A 74 8.97 -11.13 21.99
CA GLY A 74 10.16 -11.51 22.73
C GLY A 74 10.38 -13.03 22.69
N PRO A 75 11.47 -13.52 23.31
CA PRO A 75 11.73 -14.95 23.40
C PRO A 75 10.58 -15.66 24.11
N ALA A 76 10.29 -16.89 23.68
CA ALA A 76 9.33 -17.74 24.37
C ALA A 76 9.80 -18.03 25.81
N PRO A 77 8.91 -18.11 26.81
CA PRO A 77 9.27 -18.48 28.17
C PRO A 77 9.96 -19.85 28.19
N GLN A 78 11.10 -19.95 28.87
CA GLN A 78 11.74 -21.23 29.11
C GLN A 78 11.06 -21.91 30.30
N ARG A 79 10.76 -23.21 30.15
CA ARG A 79 10.08 -24.04 31.16
C ARG A 79 11.07 -24.58 32.19
#